data_AF-A0A6C0H353-F1
#
_entry.id   AF-A0A6C0H353-F1
#
_cell.length_a   1.000
_cell.length_b   1.000
_cell.length_c   1.000
_cell.angle_alpha   90.00
_cell.angle_beta   90.00
_cell.angle_gamma   90.00
#
_symmetry.space_group_name_H-M   'P 1'
#
loop_
_entity.id
_entity.type
_entity.pdbx_description
1 polymer ?
#
loop_
_entity_poly.entity_id
_entity_poly.type
_entity_poly.pdbx_seq_one_letter_code
_entity_poly.pdbx_strand_id
1 'polypeptide(L)'
;MDKSYVLEVVRFVPKEDGENMNSVHVGYMNVKFNTKKDACDYYGKCNPHLRALNAYKDYKSDWDPKTQLLYIVRRYYGLFASIAPFPGLELPFNGNMYIFKSNS
;
A
#
# COMPACT_ATOMS: atom_id res chain seq x y z
N MET A 1 13.06 -0.03 18.56
CA MET A 1 12.77 -0.51 17.18
C MET A 1 12.37 0.67 16.34
N ASP A 2 13.04 0.87 15.22
CA ASP A 2 12.66 1.92 14.26
C ASP A 2 11.26 1.67 13.74
N LYS A 3 10.35 2.62 13.99
CA LYS A 3 8.97 2.57 13.50
C LYS A 3 9.02 2.66 11.99
N SER A 4 8.51 1.63 11.32
CA SER A 4 8.44 1.56 9.87
C SER A 4 7.05 1.10 9.43
N TYR A 5 6.74 1.34 8.17
CA TYR A 5 5.44 1.11 7.58
C TYR A 5 5.55 0.30 6.29
N VAL A 6 4.44 -0.30 5.90
CA VAL A 6 4.24 -1.05 4.65
C VAL A 6 2.84 -0.77 4.10
N LEU A 7 2.62 -1.06 2.82
CA LEU A 7 1.28 -1.11 2.25
C LEU A 7 0.73 -2.53 2.36
N GLU A 8 -0.37 -2.68 3.08
CA GLU A 8 -1.24 -3.85 2.96
C GLU A 8 -2.02 -3.74 1.65
N VAL A 9 -2.09 -4.86 0.93
CA VAL A 9 -2.88 -5.00 -0.30
C VAL A 9 -4.10 -5.84 0.01
N VAL A 10 -5.26 -5.28 -0.28
CA VAL A 10 -6.56 -5.90 -0.07
C VAL A 10 -7.27 -5.97 -1.42
N ARG A 11 -7.94 -7.08 -1.71
CA ARG A 11 -8.77 -7.23 -2.92
C ARG A 11 -10.24 -7.08 -2.55
N PHE A 12 -10.92 -6.23 -3.30
CA PHE A 12 -12.36 -6.12 -3.29
C PHE A 12 -12.98 -7.35 -3.95
N VAL A 13 -13.94 -7.98 -3.27
CA VAL A 13 -14.71 -9.10 -3.80
C VAL A 13 -16.18 -8.71 -3.70
N PRO A 14 -16.86 -8.43 -4.83
CA PRO A 14 -18.29 -8.18 -4.82
C PRO A 14 -19.02 -9.43 -4.35
N LYS A 15 -19.98 -9.28 -3.44
CA LYS A 15 -20.93 -10.36 -3.14
C LYS A 15 -22.06 -10.35 -4.16
N GLU A 16 -22.63 -11.53 -4.39
CA GLU A 16 -23.76 -11.75 -5.29
C GLU A 16 -25.02 -10.98 -4.86
N ASP A 17 -25.15 -10.64 -3.58
CA ASP A 17 -26.30 -9.92 -3.01
C ASP A 17 -26.22 -8.39 -3.18
N GLY A 18 -25.10 -7.84 -3.65
CA GLY A 18 -24.93 -6.40 -3.92
C GLY A 18 -24.94 -5.48 -2.69
N GLU A 19 -25.38 -5.96 -1.52
CA GLU A 19 -25.57 -5.14 -0.31
C GLU A 19 -24.36 -5.17 0.63
N ASN A 20 -23.51 -6.20 0.55
CA ASN A 20 -22.37 -6.36 1.44
C ASN A 20 -21.04 -6.48 0.70
N MET A 21 -20.06 -5.70 1.13
CA MET A 21 -18.72 -5.69 0.56
C MET A 21 -17.82 -6.68 1.30
N ASN A 22 -17.24 -7.65 0.57
CA ASN A 22 -16.15 -8.47 1.09
C ASN A 22 -14.81 -7.88 0.65
N SER A 23 -13.84 -7.91 1.55
CA SER A 23 -12.47 -7.53 1.26
C SER A 23 -11.54 -8.62 1.79
N VAL A 24 -10.68 -9.14 0.93
CA VAL A 24 -9.75 -10.22 1.29
C VAL A 24 -8.33 -9.67 1.35
N HIS A 25 -7.63 -9.98 2.44
CA HIS A 25 -6.21 -9.68 2.56
C HIS A 25 -5.43 -10.46 1.50
N VAL A 26 -4.67 -9.77 0.66
CA VAL A 26 -3.85 -10.38 -0.40
C VAL A 26 -2.40 -10.53 0.07
N GLY A 27 -1.88 -9.56 0.81
CA GLY A 27 -0.52 -9.57 1.30
C GLY A 27 -0.02 -8.18 1.65
N TYR A 28 1.29 -8.07 1.87
CA TYR A 28 1.98 -6.79 2.05
C TYR A 28 2.93 -6.53 0.90
N MET A 29 3.00 -5.28 0.47
CA MET A 29 3.97 -4.83 -0.52
C MET A 29 5.38 -4.88 0.06
N ASN A 30 6.31 -5.39 -0.72
CA ASN A 30 7.71 -5.55 -0.40
C ASN A 30 8.48 -4.22 -0.47
N VAL A 31 7.88 -3.17 0.10
CA VAL A 31 8.48 -1.84 0.22
C VAL A 31 8.29 -1.35 1.65
N LYS A 32 9.38 -0.92 2.28
CA LYS A 32 9.40 -0.40 3.64
C LYS A 32 9.53 1.12 3.62
N PHE A 33 8.73 1.77 4.46
CA PHE A 33 8.68 3.22 4.59
C PHE A 33 9.04 3.64 6.01
N ASN A 34 9.79 4.75 6.15
CA ASN A 34 10.13 5.29 7.47
C ASN A 34 8.96 6.05 8.10
N THR A 35 8.18 6.74 7.27
CA THR A 35 7.03 7.52 7.71
C THR A 35 5.76 7.10 6.97
N LYS A 36 4.58 7.42 7.53
CA LYS A 36 3.33 7.28 6.78
C LYS A 36 3.27 8.20 5.57
N LYS A 37 3.93 9.37 5.64
CA LYS A 37 4.04 10.33 4.54
C LYS A 37 4.78 9.70 3.36
N ASP A 38 5.92 9.04 3.61
CA ASP A 38 6.66 8.30 2.58
C ASP A 38 5.77 7.26 1.87
N ALA A 39 4.96 6.51 2.63
CA ALA A 39 4.01 5.56 2.06
C ALA A 39 2.93 6.23 1.19
N CYS A 40 2.43 7.40 1.61
CA CYS A 40 1.45 8.17 0.84
C CYS A 40 2.06 8.73 -0.45
N ASP A 41 3.27 9.29 -0.36
CA ASP A 41 3.99 9.87 -1.50
C ASP A 41 4.33 8.79 -2.54
N TYR A 42 4.81 7.64 -2.09
CA TYR A 42 5.06 6.48 -2.94
C TYR A 42 3.79 6.02 -3.66
N TYR A 43 2.70 5.86 -2.91
CA TYR A 43 1.41 5.46 -3.49
C TYR A 43 0.90 6.47 -4.51
N GLY A 44 0.95 7.77 -4.19
CA GLY A 44 0.45 8.85 -5.06
C GLY A 44 1.26 8.97 -6.36
N LYS A 45 2.57 8.77 -6.31
CA LYS A 45 3.41 8.71 -7.52
C LYS A 45 3.03 7.56 -8.47
N CYS A 46 2.66 6.41 -7.91
CA CYS A 46 2.34 5.21 -8.69
C CYS A 46 0.87 5.15 -9.13
N ASN A 47 -0.02 5.84 -8.40
CA ASN A 47 -1.47 5.79 -8.60
C ASN A 47 -2.06 7.21 -8.70
N PRO A 48 -1.61 8.05 -9.65
CA PRO A 48 -2.09 9.43 -9.77
C PRO A 48 -3.57 9.53 -10.12
N HIS A 49 -4.17 8.43 -10.62
CA HIS A 49 -5.61 8.33 -10.92
C HIS A 49 -6.49 8.04 -9.70
N LEU A 50 -5.90 7.77 -8.53
CA LEU A 50 -6.62 7.43 -7.31
C LEU A 50 -6.43 8.50 -6.23
N ARG A 51 -7.40 8.59 -5.33
CA ARG A 51 -7.34 9.47 -4.16
C ARG A 51 -6.14 9.09 -3.28
N ALA A 52 -5.46 10.10 -2.75
CA ALA A 52 -4.36 9.92 -1.80
C ALA A 52 -4.81 9.17 -0.53
N LEU A 53 -3.92 8.31 0.01
CA LEU A 53 -4.19 7.47 1.19
C LEU A 53 -4.58 8.29 2.42
N ASN A 54 -4.01 9.47 2.60
CA ASN A 54 -4.23 10.30 3.78
C ASN A 54 -5.39 11.29 3.66
N ALA A 55 -6.18 11.25 2.58
CA ALA A 55 -7.23 12.26 2.34
C ALA A 55 -8.27 12.35 3.48
N TYR A 56 -8.59 11.22 4.12
CA TYR A 56 -9.48 11.16 5.28
C TYR A 56 -8.75 10.85 6.60
N LYS A 57 -7.42 11.03 6.63
CA LYS A 57 -6.54 10.74 7.79
C LYS A 57 -6.59 9.27 8.27
N ASP A 58 -7.22 8.38 7.52
CA ASP A 58 -7.34 6.94 7.77
C ASP A 58 -6.22 6.11 7.12
N TYR A 59 -5.46 6.72 6.19
CA TYR A 59 -4.32 6.11 5.49
C TYR A 59 -4.72 4.88 4.66
N LYS A 60 -5.83 5.03 3.94
CA LYS A 60 -6.46 4.00 3.11
C LYS A 60 -6.90 4.59 1.77
N SER A 61 -6.66 3.85 0.68
CA SER A 61 -7.16 4.21 -0.65
C SER A 61 -8.64 3.84 -0.80
N ASP A 62 -9.28 4.39 -1.84
CA ASP A 62 -10.46 3.76 -2.43
C ASP A 62 -10.04 2.46 -3.15
N TRP A 63 -11.01 1.62 -3.56
CA TRP A 63 -10.68 0.53 -4.46
C TRP A 63 -10.39 1.09 -5.86
N ASP A 64 -9.40 0.51 -6.55
CA ASP A 64 -9.19 0.78 -7.96
C ASP A 64 -10.19 -0.05 -8.79
N PRO A 65 -11.06 0.55 -9.61
CA PRO A 65 -12.05 -0.20 -10.39
C PRO A 65 -11.42 -1.13 -11.44
N LYS A 66 -10.16 -0.89 -11.85
CA LYS A 66 -9.46 -1.71 -12.84
C LYS A 66 -8.84 -2.96 -12.23
N THR A 67 -8.19 -2.81 -11.08
CA THR A 67 -7.46 -3.91 -10.42
C THR A 67 -8.26 -4.57 -9.31
N GLN A 68 -9.33 -3.92 -8.85
CA GLN A 68 -10.11 -4.27 -7.66
C GLN A 68 -9.25 -4.31 -6.39
N LEU A 69 -8.11 -3.61 -6.38
CA LEU A 69 -7.21 -3.55 -5.24
C LEU A 69 -7.42 -2.27 -4.43
N LEU A 70 -7.12 -2.39 -3.15
CA LEU A 70 -7.14 -1.32 -2.16
C LEU A 70 -5.87 -1.42 -1.32
N TYR A 71 -5.35 -0.27 -0.90
CA TYR A 71 -4.07 -0.16 -0.19
C TYR A 71 -4.25 0.53 1.15
N ILE A 72 -3.64 -0.03 2.20
CA ILE A 72 -3.73 0.49 3.57
C ILE A 72 -2.33 0.62 4.15
N VAL A 73 -2.00 1.79 4.73
CA VAL A 73 -0.72 1.96 5.44
C VAL A 73 -0.79 1.24 6.79
N ARG A 74 0.08 0.23 6.97
CA ARG A 74 0.22 -0.51 8.23
C ARG A 74 1.60 -0.30 8.81
N ARG A 75 1.71 -0.47 10.13
CA ARG A 75 3.02 -0.58 10.79
C ARG A 75 3.65 -1.93 10.43
N TYR A 76 4.94 -1.90 10.19
CA TYR A 76 5.72 -3.10 9.91
C TYR A 76 6.20 -3.73 11.22
N TYR A 77 5.86 -5.01 11.42
CA TYR A 77 6.22 -5.79 12.61
C TYR A 77 6.94 -7.10 12.23
N GLY A 78 7.75 -7.09 11.17
CA GLY A 78 8.38 -8.31 10.65
C GLY A 78 7.44 -9.18 9.82
N LEU A 79 6.46 -8.56 9.16
CA LEU A 79 5.46 -9.24 8.33
C LEU A 79 6.12 -9.81 7.07
N PHE A 80 5.64 -10.95 6.57
CA PHE A 80 6.05 -11.47 5.27
C PHE A 80 5.44 -10.63 4.14
N ALA A 81 6.29 -9.95 3.37
CA ALA A 81 5.87 -9.06 2.28
C ALA A 81 6.16 -9.70 0.92
N SER A 82 5.12 -10.31 0.34
CA SER A 82 5.20 -11.08 -0.91
C SER A 82 4.80 -10.30 -2.16
N ILE A 83 4.15 -9.14 -2.00
CA ILE A 83 3.65 -8.37 -3.14
C ILE A 83 4.76 -7.47 -3.68
N ALA A 84 5.06 -7.57 -4.97
CA ALA A 84 6.10 -6.75 -5.58
C ALA A 84 5.79 -5.24 -5.46
N PRO A 85 6.82 -4.37 -5.44
CA PRO A 85 6.62 -2.93 -5.59
C PRO A 85 5.87 -2.59 -6.88
N PHE A 86 5.30 -1.39 -6.93
CA PHE A 86 4.77 -0.85 -8.17
C PHE A 86 5.91 -0.70 -9.19
N PRO A 87 5.67 -1.03 -10.47
CA PRO A 87 6.65 -0.81 -11.51
C PRO A 87 6.89 0.68 -11.74
N GLY A 88 8.08 1.03 -12.23
CA GLY A 88 8.39 2.40 -12.67
C GLY A 88 9.03 3.32 -11.63
N LEU A 89 9.30 2.83 -10.42
CA LEU A 89 10.17 3.49 -9.46
C LEU A 89 11.42 2.65 -9.22
N GLU A 90 12.60 3.26 -9.42
CA GLU A 90 13.85 2.68 -8.96
C GLU A 90 13.91 2.79 -7.44
N LEU A 91 13.88 1.64 -6.76
CA LEU A 91 13.94 1.55 -5.31
C LEU A 91 15.22 0.83 -4.88
N PRO A 92 15.99 1.38 -3.92
CA PRO A 92 17.12 0.67 -3.36
C PRO A 92 16.66 -0.59 -2.63
N PHE A 93 17.33 -1.73 -2.90
CA PHE A 93 17.10 -3.00 -2.23
C PHE A 93 18.13 -3.20 -1.11
N ASN A 94 17.67 -3.60 0.08
CA ASN A 94 18.55 -3.77 1.26
C ASN A 94 18.80 -5.24 1.64
N GLY A 95 18.58 -6.19 0.73
CA GLY A 95 18.72 -7.62 0.97
C GLY A 95 17.41 -8.32 1.36
N ASN A 96 16.48 -7.62 2.01
CA ASN A 96 15.20 -8.19 2.44
C ASN A 96 13.99 -7.48 1.81
N MET A 97 14.06 -6.15 1.68
CA MET A 97 12.97 -5.33 1.14
C MET A 97 13.52 -4.15 0.31
N TYR A 98 12.65 -3.61 -0.53
CA TYR A 98 12.88 -2.30 -1.13
C TYR A 98 12.62 -1.19 -0.12
N ILE A 99 13.38 -0.10 -0.18
CA ILE A 99 13.24 1.04 0.72
C ILE A 99 12.80 2.26 -0.08
N PHE A 100 11.74 2.93 0.38
CA PHE A 100 11.35 4.23 -0.17
C PHE A 100 11.53 5.33 0.86
N LYS A 101 12.10 6.45 0.41
CA LYS A 101 12.20 7.70 1.15
C LYS A 101 11.78 8.83 0.24
N SER A 102 10.88 9.69 0.69
CA SER A 102 10.61 10.94 0.00
C SER A 102 11.84 11.85 0.08
N ASN A 103 12.17 12.53 -1.02
CA ASN A 103 13.08 13.67 -0.96
C ASN A 103 12.34 14.77 -0.21
N SER A 104 12.91 15.19 0.92
CA SER A 104 12.40 16.27 1.77
C SER A 104 12.76 17.62 1.16
#